data_AF-T1D7S5-F1
#
_entry.id   AF-T1D7S5-F1
#
_cell.length_a   1.000
_cell.length_b   1.000
_cell.length_c   1.000
_cell.angle_alpha   90.00
_cell.angle_beta   90.00
_cell.angle_gamma   90.00
#
_symmetry.space_group_name_H-M   'P 1'
#
loop_
_entity.id
_entity.type
_entity.pdbx_description
1 polymer ?
#
loop_
_entity_poly.entity_id
_entity_poly.type
_entity_poly.pdbx_seq_one_letter_code
_entity_poly.pdbx_strand_id
1 'polypeptide(L)'
;MTGLATTFGLRSYDATLEIDPATTTAVILAAGRGERLRPFTDRIPKALIDVRGVPLLDYHLNLLHDAGIRHVVVVVGYLADAIRDHVGGGEAIGLQVEYVEQGTPRGTATPSPRR
;
A
#
# COMPACT_ATOMS: atom_id res chain seq x y z
N MET A 1 -34.14 -7.93 -9.27
CA MET A 1 -33.19 -9.00 -8.87
C MET A 1 -32.03 -8.32 -8.18
N THR A 2 -31.96 -8.55 -6.87
CA THR A 2 -31.17 -7.83 -5.88
C THR A 2 -29.72 -8.33 -5.88
N GLY A 3 -28.75 -7.43 -6.09
CA GLY A 3 -27.32 -7.72 -5.94
C GLY A 3 -26.75 -6.88 -4.81
N LEU A 4 -26.40 -7.55 -3.71
CA LEU A 4 -25.89 -6.96 -2.47
C LEU A 4 -24.61 -6.15 -2.70
N ALA A 5 -24.68 -4.83 -2.51
CA ALA A 5 -23.50 -4.02 -2.24
C ALA A 5 -22.93 -4.49 -0.90
N THR A 6 -21.81 -5.20 -0.95
CA THR A 6 -21.06 -5.59 0.24
C THR A 6 -20.39 -4.32 0.78
N THR A 7 -21.09 -3.62 1.68
CA THR A 7 -20.58 -2.48 2.42
C THR A 7 -19.56 -2.98 3.43
N PHE A 8 -18.28 -2.86 3.11
CA PHE A 8 -17.19 -3.05 4.07
C PHE A 8 -17.21 -1.85 5.02
N GLY A 9 -17.67 -2.06 6.24
CA GLY A 9 -17.84 -1.01 7.25
C GLY A 9 -16.51 -0.42 7.71
N LEU A 10 -16.05 0.63 7.02
CA LEU A 10 -15.16 1.63 7.61
C LEU A 10 -16.03 2.56 8.44
N ARG A 11 -15.90 2.51 9.77
CA ARG A 11 -16.47 3.54 10.65
C ARG A 11 -15.80 4.85 10.26
N SER A 12 -16.59 5.79 9.76
CA SER A 12 -16.20 7.18 9.54
C SER A 12 -15.66 7.75 10.85
N TYR A 13 -14.37 8.07 10.88
CA TYR A 13 -13.88 9.07 11.81
C TYR A 13 -14.45 10.41 11.33
N ASP A 14 -15.23 11.05 12.20
CA ASP A 14 -15.74 12.40 11.99
C ASP A 14 -14.56 13.37 12.01
N ALA A 15 -14.03 13.66 10.82
CA ALA A 15 -13.11 14.75 10.58
C ALA A 15 -13.63 15.44 9.32
N THR A 16 -14.30 16.58 9.51
CA THR A 16 -14.59 17.56 8.45
C THR A 16 -13.28 18.21 7.96
N LEU A 17 -12.28 17.40 7.61
CA LEU A 17 -11.28 17.82 6.64
C LEU A 17 -11.92 17.55 5.28
N GLU A 18 -12.19 18.61 4.53
CA GLU A 18 -12.37 18.49 3.10
C GLU A 18 -11.05 18.00 2.51
N ILE A 19 -10.90 16.68 2.40
CA ILE A 19 -9.80 16.06 1.68
C ILE A 19 -10.11 16.27 0.21
N ASP A 20 -9.44 17.22 -0.43
CA ASP A 20 -9.44 17.32 -1.88
C ASP A 20 -8.57 16.17 -2.43
N PRO A 21 -9.17 15.17 -3.09
CA PRO A 21 -8.42 14.02 -3.57
C PRO A 21 -7.37 14.41 -4.63
N ALA A 22 -7.58 15.52 -5.35
CA ALA A 22 -6.65 15.99 -6.37
C ALA A 22 -5.31 16.50 -5.79
N THR A 23 -5.31 16.97 -4.54
CA THR A 23 -4.12 17.48 -3.85
C THR A 23 -3.61 16.56 -2.74
N THR A 24 -4.28 15.42 -2.53
CA THR A 24 -3.94 14.47 -1.48
C THR A 24 -2.89 13.46 -1.94
N THR A 25 -1.89 13.23 -1.09
CA THR A 25 -0.93 12.13 -1.25
C THR A 25 -1.29 10.99 -0.31
N ALA A 26 -1.49 9.79 -0.86
CA ALA A 26 -1.72 8.58 -0.07
C ALA A 26 -0.40 7.86 0.23
N VAL A 27 -0.33 7.18 1.38
CA VAL A 27 0.83 6.36 1.76
C VAL A 27 0.39 4.92 2.00
N ILE A 28 1.02 3.97 1.31
CA ILE A 28 0.79 2.53 1.50
C ILE A 28 2.01 1.92 2.20
N LEU A 29 1.79 1.25 3.33
CA LEU A 29 2.84 0.57 4.08
C LEU A 29 2.98 -0.88 3.61
N ALA A 30 3.97 -1.15 2.76
CA ALA A 30 4.22 -2.45 2.14
C ALA A 30 5.59 -3.08 2.52
N ALA A 31 6.29 -2.53 3.51
CA ALA A 31 7.64 -2.96 3.88
C ALA A 31 7.72 -4.24 4.74
N GLY A 32 6.60 -4.68 5.31
CA GLY A 32 6.57 -5.77 6.28
C GLY A 32 6.77 -7.16 5.66
N ARG A 33 7.57 -8.01 6.33
CA ARG A 33 7.84 -9.40 5.89
C ARG A 33 6.60 -10.31 5.91
N GLY A 34 5.56 -9.98 6.69
CA GLY A 34 4.34 -10.77 6.73
C GLY A 34 4.49 -12.14 7.41
N GLU A 35 5.32 -12.25 8.45
CA GLU A 35 5.76 -13.53 9.04
C GLU A 35 4.64 -14.51 9.45
N ARG A 36 3.47 -13.99 9.79
CA ARG A 36 2.29 -14.80 10.15
C ARG A 36 1.71 -15.60 8.97
N LEU A 37 2.11 -15.28 7.74
CA LEU A 37 1.64 -15.89 6.50
C LEU A 37 2.70 -16.78 5.83
N ARG A 38 3.76 -17.15 6.55
CA ARG A 38 4.71 -18.15 6.06
C ARG A 38 4.00 -19.50 5.84
N PRO A 39 4.43 -20.32 4.85
CA PRO A 39 5.61 -20.11 4.01
C PRO A 39 5.40 -19.22 2.78
N PHE A 40 4.18 -18.76 2.49
CA PHE A 40 3.88 -17.97 1.28
C PHE A 40 4.75 -16.71 1.19
N THR A 41 4.93 -16.04 2.33
CA THR A 41 5.69 -14.79 2.39
C THR A 41 7.22 -14.97 2.34
N ASP A 42 7.75 -16.18 2.18
CA ASP A 42 9.21 -16.36 2.04
C ASP A 42 9.70 -16.04 0.62
N ARG A 43 8.79 -15.99 -0.36
CA ARG A 43 9.11 -15.75 -1.78
C ARG A 43 8.28 -14.64 -2.42
N ILE A 44 7.18 -14.26 -1.79
CA ILE A 44 6.24 -13.24 -2.30
C ILE A 44 6.02 -12.23 -1.17
N PRO A 45 6.23 -10.93 -1.36
CA PRO A 45 5.90 -9.94 -0.33
C PRO A 45 4.40 -10.01 -0.03
N LYS A 46 4.00 -9.81 1.23
CA LYS A 46 2.57 -9.87 1.62
C LYS A 46 1.67 -9.00 0.73
N ALA A 47 2.19 -7.83 0.32
CA ALA A 47 1.48 -6.90 -0.56
C ALA A 47 1.11 -7.52 -1.92
N LEU A 48 1.86 -8.51 -2.40
CA LEU A 48 1.62 -9.20 -3.68
C LEU A 48 1.02 -10.60 -3.53
N ILE A 49 0.49 -10.93 -2.35
CA ILE A 49 -0.31 -12.15 -2.21
C ILE A 49 -1.65 -11.92 -2.90
N ASP A 50 -2.02 -12.85 -3.78
CA ASP A 50 -3.30 -12.82 -4.47
C ASP A 50 -4.46 -13.16 -3.54
N VAL A 51 -5.49 -12.33 -3.61
CA VAL A 51 -6.82 -12.63 -3.09
C VAL A 51 -7.77 -12.63 -4.27
N ARG A 52 -8.39 -13.78 -4.55
CA ARG A 52 -9.27 -13.96 -5.73
C ARG A 52 -8.59 -13.59 -7.06
N GLY A 53 -7.30 -13.86 -7.19
CA GLY A 53 -6.52 -13.63 -8.41
C GLY A 53 -6.07 -12.18 -8.62
N VAL A 54 -6.23 -11.32 -7.61
CA VAL A 54 -5.74 -9.94 -7.64
C VAL A 54 -4.79 -9.72 -6.46
N PRO A 55 -3.60 -9.16 -6.69
CA PRO A 55 -2.67 -8.81 -5.62
C PRO A 55 -3.30 -7.86 -4.59
N LEU A 56 -3.01 -8.08 -3.30
CA LEU A 56 -3.51 -7.21 -2.23
C LEU A 56 -3.20 -5.73 -2.46
N LEU A 57 -2.03 -5.40 -3.00
CA LEU A 57 -1.61 -4.03 -3.29
C LEU A 57 -2.51 -3.37 -4.34
N ASP A 58 -2.90 -4.10 -5.38
CA ASP A 58 -3.70 -3.58 -6.49
C ASP A 58 -5.09 -3.17 -6.03
N TYR A 59 -5.67 -3.89 -5.06
CA TYR A 59 -6.92 -3.45 -4.44
C TYR A 59 -6.80 -2.06 -3.83
N HIS A 60 -5.71 -1.77 -3.12
CA HIS A 60 -5.51 -0.44 -2.50
C HIS A 60 -5.26 0.64 -3.55
N LEU A 61 -4.45 0.34 -4.57
CA LEU A 61 -4.16 1.29 -5.65
C LEU A 61 -5.43 1.64 -6.44
N ASN A 62 -6.25 0.64 -6.78
CA ASN A 62 -7.52 0.85 -7.46
C ASN A 62 -8.50 1.68 -6.60
N LEU A 63 -8.60 1.38 -5.30
CA LEU A 63 -9.43 2.16 -4.39
C LEU A 63 -9.00 3.63 -4.30
N LEU A 64 -7.69 3.90 -4.29
CA LEU A 64 -7.15 5.26 -4.29
C LEU A 64 -7.44 5.98 -5.61
N HIS A 65 -7.25 5.28 -6.74
CA HIS A 65 -7.60 5.81 -8.05
C HIS A 65 -9.10 6.18 -8.12
N ASP A 66 -9.97 5.29 -7.67
CA ASP A 66 -11.43 5.50 -7.71
C ASP A 66 -11.87 6.61 -6.75
N ALA A 67 -11.14 6.83 -5.65
CA ALA A 67 -11.33 7.95 -4.74
C ALA A 67 -10.82 9.30 -5.31
N GLY A 68 -10.23 9.32 -6.51
CA GLY A 68 -9.71 10.52 -7.16
C GLY A 68 -8.27 10.88 -6.74
N ILE A 69 -7.64 10.09 -5.87
CA ILE A 69 -6.24 10.29 -5.47
C ILE A 69 -5.34 9.85 -6.62
N ARG A 70 -4.33 10.66 -6.93
CA ARG A 70 -3.39 10.39 -8.03
C ARG A 70 -1.97 10.17 -7.57
N HIS A 71 -1.58 10.73 -6.43
CA HIS A 71 -0.22 10.61 -5.91
C HIS A 71 -0.16 9.59 -4.76
N VAL A 72 0.68 8.57 -4.91
CA VAL A 72 0.83 7.48 -3.95
C VAL A 72 2.29 7.24 -3.61
N VAL A 73 2.61 7.21 -2.33
CA VAL A 73 3.92 6.80 -1.82
C VAL A 73 3.80 5.38 -1.26
N VAL A 74 4.57 4.45 -1.81
CA VAL A 74 4.64 3.07 -1.32
C VAL A 74 5.91 2.90 -0.50
N VAL A 75 5.72 2.67 0.80
CA VAL A 75 6.83 2.35 1.70
C VAL A 75 7.18 0.87 1.55
N VAL A 76 8.35 0.60 0.99
CA VAL A 76 8.83 -0.76 0.64
C VAL A 76 9.98 -1.20 1.54
N GLY A 77 10.23 -2.50 1.59
CA GLY A 77 11.26 -3.09 2.46
C GLY A 77 11.57 -4.52 2.04
N TYR A 78 11.00 -5.49 2.75
CA TYR A 78 11.16 -6.91 2.37
C TYR A 78 10.66 -7.16 0.94
N LEU A 79 11.54 -7.71 0.08
CA LEU A 79 11.29 -7.95 -1.35
C LEU A 79 10.77 -6.69 -2.09
N ALA A 80 11.35 -5.52 -1.80
CA ALA A 80 10.97 -4.25 -2.39
C ALA A 80 10.98 -4.26 -3.93
N ASP A 81 11.96 -4.93 -4.54
CA ASP A 81 12.08 -4.97 -6.01
C ASP A 81 10.90 -5.66 -6.67
N ALA A 82 10.36 -6.74 -6.06
CA ALA A 82 9.15 -7.38 -6.58
C ALA A 82 7.95 -6.43 -6.59
N ILE A 83 7.84 -5.54 -5.59
CA ILE A 83 6.78 -4.52 -5.55
C ILE A 83 6.99 -3.47 -6.64
N ARG A 84 8.23 -3.01 -6.83
CA ARG A 84 8.58 -2.03 -7.88
C ARG A 84 8.34 -2.58 -9.28
N ASP A 85 8.74 -3.83 -9.52
CA ASP A 85 8.57 -4.51 -10.80
C ASP A 85 7.08 -4.71 -11.12
N HIS A 86 6.26 -4.99 -10.09
CA HIS A 86 4.81 -5.16 -10.25
C HIS A 86 4.07 -3.85 -10.54
N VAL A 87 4.37 -2.79 -9.78
CA VAL A 87 3.60 -1.53 -9.83
C VAL A 87 4.20 -0.49 -10.79
N GLY A 88 5.52 -0.48 -11.00
CA GLY A 88 6.20 0.52 -11.81
C GLY A 88 6.00 1.95 -11.30
N GLY A 89 5.82 2.92 -12.20
CA GLY A 89 5.46 4.29 -11.84
C GLY A 89 3.96 4.50 -11.57
N GLY A 90 3.14 3.45 -11.66
CA GLY A 90 1.68 3.52 -11.45
C GLY A 90 0.86 3.94 -12.67
N GLU A 91 1.50 4.20 -13.81
CA GLU A 91 0.84 4.75 -15.00
C GLU A 91 -0.23 3.81 -15.55
N ALA A 92 -0.03 2.49 -15.43
CA ALA A 92 -1.01 1.48 -15.82
C ALA A 92 -2.34 1.57 -15.07
N ILE A 93 -2.34 2.20 -13.89
CA ILE A 93 -3.50 2.37 -13.00
C ILE A 93 -3.94 3.86 -12.98
N GLY A 94 -3.29 4.73 -13.76
CA GLY A 94 -3.56 6.17 -13.75
C GLY A 94 -3.10 6.87 -12.46
N LEU A 95 -2.04 6.37 -11.83
CA LEU A 95 -1.44 6.91 -10.62
C LEU A 95 0.01 7.38 -10.90
N GLN A 96 0.51 8.27 -10.05
CA GLN A 96 1.93 8.54 -9.87
C GLN A 96 2.38 7.85 -8.58
N VAL A 97 3.25 6.85 -8.71
CA VAL A 97 3.74 6.04 -7.60
C VAL A 97 5.21 6.35 -7.31
N GLU A 98 5.49 6.75 -6.08
CA GLU A 98 6.84 6.93 -5.55
C GLU A 98 7.15 5.87 -4.49
N TYR A 99 8.42 5.53 -4.33
CA TYR A 99 8.86 4.51 -3.38
C TYR A 99 9.76 5.09 -2.31
N VAL A 100 9.44 4.77 -1.06
CA VAL A 100 10.31 5.06 0.09
C VAL A 100 10.77 3.75 0.69
N GLU A 101 12.08 3.54 0.75
CA GLU A 101 12.62 2.38 1.47
C GLU A 101 12.49 2.60 2.98
N GLN A 102 11.79 1.68 3.64
CA GLN A 102 11.90 1.56 5.07
C GLN A 102 13.31 1.05 5.37
N GLY A 103 14.13 1.91 5.99
CA GLY A 103 15.45 1.51 6.46
C GLY A 103 15.39 0.23 7.29
N THR A 104 16.53 -0.46 7.40
CA THR A 104 16.64 -1.72 8.16
C THR A 104 15.90 -1.59 9.50
N PRO A 105 15.11 -2.59 9.92
CA PRO A 105 14.49 -2.59 11.24
C PRO A 105 15.59 -2.44 12.28
N ARG A 106 15.87 -1.20 12.67
CA ARG A 106 16.73 -0.91 13.80
C ARG A 106 15.93 -1.45 14.96
N GLY A 107 16.42 -2.52 15.59
CA GLY A 107 15.96 -2.88 16.92
C GLY A 107 15.93 -1.61 17.78
N THR A 108 15.07 -1.56 18.77
CA THR A 108 14.79 -0.39 19.64
C THR A 108 16.02 0.25 20.32
N ALA A 109 17.23 -0.27 20.09
CA ALA A 109 18.50 0.18 20.65
C ALA A 109 19.54 0.69 19.61
N THR A 110 19.17 1.11 18.40
CA THR A 110 20.12 1.80 17.51
C THR A 110 19.99 3.33 17.64
N PRO A 111 21.00 4.06 18.16
CA PRO A 111 20.95 5.51 18.21
C PRO A 111 20.93 6.08 16.80
N SER A 112 19.98 6.96 16.51
CA SER A 112 19.97 7.74 15.27
C SER A 112 21.11 8.77 15.32
N PRO A 113 21.94 8.90 14.27
CA PRO A 113 22.87 10.00 14.19
C PRO A 113 22.05 11.29 14.10
N ARG A 114 22.13 12.14 15.14
CA ARG A 114 21.58 13.49 15.08
C ARG A 114 22.53 14.31 14.20
N ARG A 115 21.97 15.02 13.22
CA ARG A 115 22.60 16.19 12.62
C ARG A 115 22.34 17.39 13.52
#